data_AF-A0AAD7GXF9-F1
#
_entry.id   AF-A0AAD7GXF9-F1
#
_cell.length_a   1.000
_cell.length_b   1.000
_cell.length_c   1.000
_cell.angle_alpha   90.00
_cell.angle_beta   90.00
_cell.angle_gamma   90.00
#
_symmetry.space_group_name_H-M   'P 1'
#
loop_
_entity.id
_entity.type
_entity.pdbx_description
1 polymer ?
#
loop_
_entity_poly.entity_id
_entity_poly.type
_entity_poly.pdbx_seq_one_letter_code
_entity_poly.pdbx_strand_id
1 'polypeptide(L)'
;MPAALQHYPAADVASLPRVWYRTAEIALHASSWAAKPQLRAVQAILLKISFERPGSQSADDSGEGSSFFVWLATATRICQLLGLHRLGSDPSTMPVNDPALPQKPCLLKRELAKRIWFFCLVHDWIFVTASPGMSQIHVNSFDTDPPLNLDEDDLGLSMSVPEYPSNHMSVYSYTKNLFILAQFQRVATDLSQQRAPVGYATILQLDAGLQNEIHRLEQICDFSNPNLHSYHRPLLLAVLHNRVVRLHRSFFMRGMNPKTSEDKQFKESVTASLRSAEAVCQMLRELGVNGHRKFLWWVPAYGLGSSIVLFVRALQKEEQGSDASKERALIRDVRRFYELGTSPDITLPQASLICKQACRILDGFLEHPTNDSPAVDVFRQITTKIMSPAPQPPIEEHRHKLDGFPDFPSFSSINSPAVPRPETYDAEGVHSALLSLTSIDNPLMASEHPMTTDWNQLLSKLEQSSF
;
A
#
# COMPACT_ATOMS: atom_id res chain seq x y z
N MET A 1 24.12 15.76 2.69
CA MET A 1 24.40 15.13 3.99
C MET A 1 24.30 16.22 5.06
N PRO A 2 23.58 16.01 6.18
CA PRO A 2 23.45 17.01 7.25
C PRO A 2 24.82 17.49 7.74
N ALA A 3 24.95 18.78 8.07
CA ALA A 3 26.23 19.38 8.49
C ALA A 3 26.90 18.60 9.64
N ALA A 4 26.09 18.13 10.59
CA ALA A 4 26.55 17.34 11.74
C ALA A 4 27.23 16.00 11.37
N LEU A 5 26.97 15.46 10.18
CA LEU A 5 27.48 14.15 9.75
C LEU A 5 28.69 14.24 8.82
N GLN A 6 29.09 15.45 8.39
CA GLN A 6 30.17 15.66 7.43
C GLN A 6 31.56 15.30 7.96
N HIS A 7 31.71 15.21 9.28
CA HIS A 7 32.97 14.86 9.94
C HIS A 7 33.18 13.34 10.10
N TYR A 8 32.19 12.52 9.77
CA TYR A 8 32.28 11.07 9.91
C TYR A 8 32.60 10.41 8.56
N PRO A 9 33.40 9.32 8.55
CA PRO A 9 33.62 8.52 7.34
C PRO A 9 32.30 8.08 6.71
N ALA A 10 32.21 8.10 5.37
CA ALA A 10 30.97 7.74 4.66
C ALA A 10 30.50 6.31 4.98
N ALA A 11 31.45 5.38 5.20
CA ALA A 11 31.14 4.01 5.61
C ALA A 11 30.47 3.95 7.00
N ASP A 12 30.94 4.76 7.95
CA ASP A 12 30.38 4.83 9.29
C ASP A 12 28.97 5.40 9.24
N VAL A 13 28.78 6.51 8.52
CA VAL A 13 27.46 7.14 8.31
C VAL A 13 26.48 6.17 7.65
N ALA A 14 26.94 5.35 6.69
CA ALA A 14 26.11 4.34 6.05
C ALA A 14 25.71 3.19 7.00
N SER A 15 26.54 2.89 8.01
CA SER A 15 26.26 1.84 9.00
C SER A 15 25.38 2.30 10.17
N LEU A 16 25.39 3.60 10.49
CA LEU A 16 24.68 4.19 11.64
C LEU A 16 23.21 3.77 11.77
N PRO A 17 22.39 3.75 10.70
CA PRO A 17 20.98 3.38 10.83
C PRO A 17 20.78 1.98 11.41
N ARG A 18 21.60 1.00 10.99
CA ARG A 18 21.55 -0.38 11.53
C ARG A 18 22.01 -0.43 12.99
N VAL A 19 22.99 0.38 13.36
CA VAL A 19 23.46 0.49 14.75
C VAL A 19 22.36 1.07 15.63
N TRP A 20 21.77 2.21 15.24
CA TRP A 20 20.68 2.85 15.99
C TRP A 20 19.44 1.96 16.08
N TYR A 21 19.13 1.24 15.01
CA TYR A 21 18.08 0.24 15.00
C TYR A 21 18.28 -0.81 16.10
N ARG A 22 19.46 -1.45 16.18
CA ARG A 22 19.77 -2.47 17.20
C ARG A 22 19.81 -1.86 18.60
N THR A 23 20.36 -0.67 18.74
CA THR A 23 20.40 0.06 20.02
C THR A 23 18.99 0.37 20.52
N ALA A 24 18.07 0.76 19.63
CA ALA A 24 16.67 1.01 19.98
C ALA A 24 15.99 -0.26 20.52
N GLU A 25 16.25 -1.42 19.91
CA GLU A 25 15.74 -2.71 20.39
C GLU A 25 16.28 -3.07 21.78
N ILE A 26 17.58 -2.93 22.01
CA ILE A 26 18.19 -3.16 23.32
C ILE A 26 17.61 -2.21 24.37
N ALA A 27 17.46 -0.93 24.03
CA ALA A 27 16.89 0.08 24.92
C ALA A 27 15.42 -0.22 25.25
N LEU A 28 14.64 -0.67 24.27
CA LEU A 28 13.28 -1.15 24.49
C LEU A 28 13.30 -2.30 25.51
N HIS A 29 14.07 -3.36 25.29
CA HIS A 29 14.14 -4.49 26.24
C HIS A 29 14.55 -4.05 27.65
N ALA A 30 15.56 -3.19 27.77
CA ALA A 30 15.99 -2.64 29.05
C ALA A 30 14.88 -1.84 29.76
N SER A 31 14.01 -1.15 29.01
CA SER A 31 12.86 -0.42 29.56
C SER A 31 11.72 -1.31 30.05
N SER A 32 11.78 -2.63 29.79
CA SER A 32 10.70 -3.58 30.11
C SER A 32 9.36 -3.18 29.50
N TRP A 33 9.36 -2.76 28.24
CA TRP A 33 8.18 -2.23 27.52
C TRP A 33 6.93 -3.12 27.62
N ALA A 34 7.10 -4.44 27.70
CA ALA A 34 6.01 -5.40 27.79
C ALA A 34 5.30 -5.37 29.15
N ALA A 35 6.05 -5.10 30.22
CA ALA A 35 5.52 -5.00 31.59
C ALA A 35 5.08 -3.57 31.95
N LYS A 36 5.65 -2.56 31.27
CA LYS A 36 5.39 -1.14 31.52
C LYS A 36 5.06 -0.43 30.20
N PRO A 37 3.78 -0.47 29.76
CA PRO A 37 3.32 0.27 28.59
C PRO A 37 3.64 1.76 28.74
N GLN A 38 4.33 2.36 27.76
CA GLN A 38 4.71 3.78 27.77
C GLN A 38 4.61 4.35 26.36
N LEU A 39 4.27 5.63 26.24
CA LEU A 39 4.15 6.30 24.95
C LEU A 39 5.49 6.33 24.20
N ARG A 40 6.59 6.57 24.93
CA ARG A 40 7.95 6.60 24.36
C ARG A 40 8.35 5.26 23.73
N ALA A 41 7.91 4.14 24.32
CA ALA A 41 8.16 2.82 23.75
C ALA A 41 7.45 2.67 22.39
N VAL A 42 6.20 3.13 22.30
CA VAL A 42 5.47 3.17 21.02
C VAL A 42 6.21 4.02 20.01
N GLN A 43 6.57 5.27 20.36
CA GLN A 43 7.28 6.18 19.45
C GLN A 43 8.59 5.57 18.93
N ALA A 44 9.38 4.95 19.81
CA ALA A 44 10.60 4.26 19.43
C ALA A 44 10.34 3.10 18.45
N ILE A 45 9.30 2.30 18.71
CA ILE A 45 8.87 1.23 17.80
C ILE A 45 8.41 1.80 16.46
N LEU A 46 7.63 2.88 16.43
CA LEU A 46 7.14 3.49 15.20
C LEU A 46 8.27 4.04 14.32
N LEU A 47 9.27 4.68 14.93
CA LEU A 47 10.49 5.11 14.23
C LEU A 47 11.28 3.92 13.68
N LYS A 48 11.42 2.87 14.50
CA LYS A 48 12.09 1.62 14.13
C LYS A 48 11.43 0.95 12.93
N ILE A 49 10.10 0.76 12.94
CA ILE A 49 9.39 0.12 11.82
C ILE A 49 9.30 1.02 10.58
N SER A 50 9.42 2.34 10.73
CA SER A 50 9.52 3.26 9.59
C SER A 50 10.83 3.07 8.81
N PHE A 51 11.91 2.68 9.50
CA PHE A 51 13.18 2.31 8.89
C PHE A 51 13.12 0.90 8.28
N GLU A 52 12.49 -0.05 8.96
CA GLU A 52 12.37 -1.45 8.50
C GLU A 52 11.31 -1.72 7.45
N ARG A 53 10.53 -0.70 7.03
CA ARG A 53 9.35 -0.87 6.17
C ARG A 53 9.59 -1.97 5.13
N PRO A 54 8.87 -3.10 5.24
CA PRO A 54 9.22 -4.30 4.52
C PRO A 54 9.17 -3.98 3.04
N GLY A 55 10.32 -4.06 2.36
CA GLY A 55 10.32 -4.23 0.93
C GLY A 55 9.41 -5.41 0.59
N SER A 56 8.75 -5.41 -0.56
CA SER A 56 7.75 -6.42 -0.93
C SER A 56 8.23 -7.87 -0.80
N GLN A 57 9.52 -8.13 -0.66
CA GLN A 57 10.03 -9.40 -0.19
C GLN A 57 11.27 -9.14 0.67
N SER A 58 11.11 -9.08 1.98
CA SER A 58 12.11 -9.62 2.89
C SER A 58 11.59 -10.92 3.49
N ALA A 59 11.28 -11.85 2.58
CA ALA A 59 11.70 -13.24 2.78
C ALA A 59 13.20 -13.33 2.41
N ASP A 60 14.02 -12.46 3.00
CA ASP A 60 15.42 -12.77 3.17
C ASP A 60 15.45 -13.94 4.18
N ASP A 61 16.37 -14.88 4.02
CA ASP A 61 16.65 -15.95 5.00
C ASP A 61 16.92 -15.42 6.43
N SER A 62 16.99 -14.09 6.62
CA SER A 62 17.15 -13.39 7.90
C SER A 62 15.86 -13.20 8.70
N GLY A 63 14.67 -13.38 8.12
CA GLY A 63 13.39 -13.17 8.81
C GLY A 63 13.04 -11.70 9.14
N GLU A 64 13.85 -10.73 8.70
CA GLU A 64 13.69 -9.30 9.01
C GLU A 64 12.37 -8.70 8.49
N GLY A 65 11.76 -9.24 7.42
CA GLY A 65 10.45 -8.76 6.94
C GLY A 65 9.27 -9.09 7.85
N SER A 66 9.37 -10.18 8.61
CA SER A 66 8.36 -10.55 9.61
C SER A 66 8.42 -9.69 10.87
N SER A 67 9.60 -9.11 11.17
CA SER A 67 9.81 -8.29 12.36
C SER A 67 8.90 -7.05 12.34
N PHE A 68 8.73 -6.41 11.18
CA PHE A 68 7.86 -5.24 11.02
C PHE A 68 6.45 -5.50 11.56
N PHE A 69 5.85 -6.64 11.19
CA PHE A 69 4.51 -7.00 11.61
C PHE A 69 4.42 -7.28 13.12
N VAL A 70 5.43 -7.95 13.68
CA VAL A 70 5.51 -8.21 15.13
C VAL A 70 5.62 -6.90 15.92
N TRP A 71 6.48 -5.98 15.46
CA TRP A 71 6.68 -4.68 16.09
C TRP A 71 5.46 -3.77 15.94
N LEU A 72 4.79 -3.78 14.79
CA LEU A 72 3.53 -3.05 14.60
C LEU A 72 2.42 -3.59 15.51
N ALA A 73 2.27 -4.91 15.62
CA ALA A 73 1.31 -5.54 16.53
C ALA A 73 1.62 -5.18 17.99
N THR A 74 2.92 -5.14 18.34
CA THR A 74 3.38 -4.71 19.67
C THR A 74 3.01 -3.25 19.96
N ALA A 75 3.33 -2.33 19.04
CA ALA A 75 2.97 -0.91 19.16
C ALA A 75 1.45 -0.73 19.31
N THR A 76 0.67 -1.46 18.49
CA THR A 76 -0.80 -1.46 18.55
C THR A 76 -1.30 -1.90 19.92
N ARG A 77 -0.74 -2.98 20.47
CA ARG A 77 -1.11 -3.48 21.80
C ARG A 77 -0.78 -2.49 22.91
N ILE A 78 0.39 -1.85 22.86
CA ILE A 78 0.76 -0.80 23.82
C ILE A 78 -0.21 0.39 23.70
N CYS A 79 -0.55 0.83 22.49
CA CYS A 79 -1.56 1.88 22.28
C CYS A 79 -2.92 1.51 22.90
N GLN A 80 -3.32 0.25 22.77
CA GLN A 80 -4.56 -0.25 23.37
C GLN A 80 -4.51 -0.22 24.90
N LEU A 81 -3.41 -0.67 25.50
CA LEU A 81 -3.19 -0.62 26.95
C LEU A 81 -3.14 0.81 27.49
N LEU A 82 -2.65 1.77 26.70
CA LEU A 82 -2.64 3.20 27.01
C LEU A 82 -3.98 3.90 26.70
N GLY A 83 -4.99 3.17 26.20
CA GLY A 83 -6.31 3.73 25.88
C GLY A 83 -6.35 4.65 24.67
N LEU A 84 -5.31 4.71 23.83
CA LEU A 84 -5.23 5.66 22.70
C LEU A 84 -6.27 5.40 21.59
N HIS A 85 -6.84 4.20 21.59
CA HIS A 85 -7.93 3.76 20.70
C HIS A 85 -9.34 4.15 21.18
N ARG A 86 -9.43 4.77 22.38
CA ARG A 86 -10.69 5.12 23.06
C ARG A 86 -10.82 6.63 23.36
N LEU A 87 -10.23 7.47 22.52
CA LEU A 87 -10.22 8.91 22.75
C LEU A 87 -11.50 9.61 22.29
N GLY A 88 -12.37 8.94 21.53
CA GLY A 88 -13.63 9.49 21.04
C GLY A 88 -13.49 10.81 20.26
N SER A 89 -14.63 11.46 20.06
CA SER A 89 -14.74 12.83 19.54
C SER A 89 -14.64 13.90 20.63
N ASP A 90 -15.06 13.57 21.86
CA ASP A 90 -15.07 14.51 22.99
C ASP A 90 -13.66 14.99 23.36
N PRO A 91 -13.35 16.29 23.21
CA PRO A 91 -12.04 16.84 23.55
C PRO A 91 -11.70 16.73 25.04
N SER A 92 -12.68 16.49 25.92
CA SER A 92 -12.44 16.30 27.36
C SER A 92 -11.80 14.93 27.68
N THR A 93 -11.93 13.95 26.78
CA THR A 93 -11.32 12.63 26.94
C THR A 93 -9.82 12.72 26.64
N MET A 94 -8.97 12.65 27.66
CA MET A 94 -7.52 12.82 27.48
C MET A 94 -6.78 11.48 27.51
N PRO A 95 -5.66 11.33 26.78
CA PRO A 95 -4.80 10.17 26.92
C PRO A 95 -4.23 10.11 28.34
N VAL A 96 -3.82 8.90 28.74
CA VAL A 96 -3.21 8.65 30.05
C VAL A 96 -2.02 9.58 30.32
N ASN A 97 -1.79 9.90 31.59
CA ASN A 97 -0.64 10.70 31.98
C ASN A 97 0.65 9.91 31.73
N ASP A 98 1.47 10.38 30.80
CA ASP A 98 2.81 9.88 30.53
C ASP A 98 3.81 11.03 30.75
N PRO A 99 4.98 10.79 31.37
CA PRO A 99 6.02 11.82 31.50
C PRO A 99 6.50 12.44 30.18
N ALA A 100 6.25 11.80 29.03
CA ALA A 100 6.54 12.36 27.70
C ALA A 100 5.47 13.33 27.18
N LEU A 101 4.35 13.47 27.89
CA LEU A 101 3.25 14.36 27.54
C LEU A 101 3.15 15.51 28.54
N PRO A 102 2.59 16.66 28.13
CA PRO A 102 2.15 17.69 29.06
C PRO A 102 1.25 17.10 30.16
N GLN A 103 1.45 17.54 31.40
CA GLN A 103 0.67 17.01 32.52
C GLN A 103 -0.78 17.53 32.50
N LYS A 104 -0.97 18.79 32.09
CA LYS A 104 -2.29 19.38 31.94
C LYS A 104 -2.95 18.94 30.63
N PRO A 105 -4.29 18.86 30.58
CA PRO A 105 -5.01 18.74 29.31
C PRO A 105 -4.63 19.85 28.34
N CYS A 106 -4.25 19.48 27.12
CA CYS A 106 -4.00 20.40 26.02
C CYS A 106 -4.14 19.69 24.66
N LEU A 107 -4.26 20.49 23.59
CA LEU A 107 -4.37 19.98 22.23
C LEU A 107 -3.16 19.15 21.81
N LEU A 108 -1.94 19.61 22.12
CA LEU A 108 -0.70 18.85 21.84
C LEU A 108 -0.76 17.43 22.40
N LYS A 109 -1.20 17.30 23.65
CA LYS A 109 -1.30 15.99 24.33
C LYS A 109 -2.29 15.07 23.61
N ARG A 110 -3.47 15.58 23.27
CA ARG A 110 -4.54 14.80 22.63
C ARG A 110 -4.18 14.45 21.18
N GLU A 111 -3.72 15.41 20.40
CA GLU A 111 -3.39 15.20 18.98
C GLU A 111 -2.19 14.28 18.81
N LEU A 112 -1.15 14.38 19.65
CA LEU A 112 -0.02 13.45 19.59
C LEU A 112 -0.45 12.00 19.82
N ALA A 113 -1.34 11.77 20.79
CA ALA A 113 -1.91 10.45 21.06
C ALA A 113 -2.74 9.93 19.88
N LYS A 114 -3.61 10.76 19.29
CA LYS A 114 -4.39 10.41 18.09
C LYS A 114 -3.48 10.08 16.91
N ARG A 115 -2.44 10.90 16.65
CA ARG A 115 -1.47 10.68 15.56
C ARG A 115 -0.73 9.35 15.71
N ILE A 116 -0.34 8.97 16.93
CA ILE A 116 0.31 7.69 17.22
C ILE A 116 -0.64 6.51 16.96
N TRP A 117 -1.90 6.59 17.42
CA TRP A 117 -2.90 5.58 17.15
C TRP A 117 -3.16 5.41 15.65
N PHE A 118 -3.38 6.53 14.94
CA PHE A 118 -3.64 6.51 13.51
C PHE A 118 -2.43 6.04 12.70
N PHE A 119 -1.21 6.28 13.15
CA PHE A 119 -0.04 5.69 12.51
C PHE A 119 -0.13 4.15 12.53
N CYS A 120 -0.47 3.55 13.67
CA CYS A 120 -0.64 2.09 13.78
C CYS A 120 -1.77 1.60 12.88
N LEU A 121 -2.92 2.27 12.91
CA LEU A 121 -4.10 1.96 12.10
C LEU A 121 -3.79 1.97 10.60
N VAL A 122 -3.16 3.03 10.11
CA VAL A 122 -2.79 3.19 8.70
C VAL A 122 -1.86 2.07 8.25
N HIS A 123 -0.84 1.74 9.06
CA HIS A 123 0.12 0.71 8.67
C HIS A 123 -0.48 -0.70 8.77
N ASP A 124 -1.38 -0.96 9.72
CA ASP A 124 -2.12 -2.24 9.79
C ASP A 124 -2.95 -2.43 8.52
N TRP A 125 -3.71 -1.41 8.13
CA TRP A 125 -4.62 -1.49 6.99
C TRP A 125 -3.95 -1.39 5.62
N ILE A 126 -2.76 -0.81 5.51
CA ILE A 126 -2.02 -0.75 4.24
C ILE A 126 -1.16 -2.01 4.02
N PHE A 127 -0.42 -2.43 5.04
CA PHE A 127 0.65 -3.43 4.87
C PHE A 127 0.23 -4.83 5.30
N VAL A 128 -0.63 -4.96 6.32
CA VAL A 128 -0.97 -6.26 6.90
C VAL A 128 -2.09 -6.94 6.11
N THR A 129 -2.92 -6.16 5.42
CA THR A 129 -4.04 -6.66 4.61
C THR A 129 -3.63 -7.46 3.37
N ALA A 130 -2.36 -7.43 2.96
CA ALA A 130 -1.87 -8.24 1.86
C ALA A 130 -1.90 -9.74 2.17
N SER A 131 -1.98 -10.11 3.46
CA SER A 131 -2.18 -11.49 3.92
C SER A 131 -3.54 -11.61 4.62
N PRO A 132 -4.49 -12.39 4.08
CA PRO A 132 -5.80 -12.57 4.67
C PRO A 132 -5.72 -12.97 6.15
N GLY A 133 -6.53 -12.30 6.99
CA GLY A 133 -6.60 -12.60 8.43
C GLY A 133 -5.47 -12.05 9.30
N MET A 134 -4.47 -11.35 8.76
CA MET A 134 -3.37 -10.81 9.58
C MET A 134 -3.66 -9.43 10.20
N SER A 135 -4.61 -8.65 9.65
CA SER A 135 -4.94 -7.31 10.18
C SER A 135 -5.45 -7.41 11.63
N GLN A 136 -4.89 -6.58 12.51
CA GLN A 136 -5.12 -6.63 13.95
C GLN A 136 -6.19 -5.62 14.41
N ILE A 137 -6.50 -4.61 13.61
CA ILE A 137 -7.39 -3.52 14.01
C ILE A 137 -8.70 -3.58 13.21
N HIS A 138 -9.79 -3.91 13.89
CA HIS A 138 -11.13 -3.93 13.33
C HIS A 138 -11.79 -2.54 13.41
N VAL A 139 -12.62 -2.16 12.44
CA VAL A 139 -13.27 -0.83 12.38
C VAL A 139 -14.14 -0.52 13.60
N ASN A 140 -14.69 -1.54 14.25
CA ASN A 140 -15.52 -1.40 15.45
C ASN A 140 -14.74 -1.59 16.75
N SER A 141 -13.41 -1.77 16.71
CA SER A 141 -12.60 -1.97 17.92
C SER A 141 -12.01 -0.68 18.49
N PHE A 142 -12.30 0.48 17.91
CA PHE A 142 -11.83 1.79 18.36
C PHE A 142 -12.90 2.87 18.12
N ASP A 143 -12.79 4.00 18.80
CA ASP A 143 -13.66 5.18 18.64
C ASP A 143 -12.88 6.51 18.56
N THR A 144 -11.54 6.46 18.60
CA THR A 144 -10.70 7.65 18.43
C THR A 144 -10.92 8.30 17.07
N ASP A 145 -11.28 9.58 17.07
CA ASP A 145 -11.45 10.37 15.85
C ASP A 145 -10.13 10.63 15.11
N PRO A 146 -10.17 10.88 13.78
CA PRO A 146 -9.00 11.28 13.01
C PRO A 146 -8.29 12.52 13.59
N PRO A 147 -6.93 12.58 13.54
CA PRO A 147 -6.20 13.77 13.97
C PRO A 147 -6.49 14.96 13.06
N LEU A 148 -6.38 16.16 13.63
CA LEU A 148 -6.61 17.41 12.93
C LEU A 148 -5.49 17.71 11.93
N ASN A 149 -5.86 18.36 10.84
CA ASN A 149 -4.96 18.93 9.85
C ASN A 149 -4.29 20.20 10.38
N LEU A 150 -3.25 20.03 11.21
CA LEU A 150 -2.51 21.10 11.88
C LEU A 150 -1.01 20.90 11.74
N ASP A 151 -0.26 22.00 11.69
CA ASP A 151 1.20 21.94 11.79
C ASP A 151 1.64 21.66 13.22
N GLU A 152 2.90 21.25 13.40
CA GLU A 152 3.43 20.98 14.75
C GLU A 152 3.49 22.25 15.61
N ASP A 153 3.77 23.40 14.99
CA ASP A 153 3.85 24.70 15.68
C ASP A 153 2.48 25.18 16.19
N ASP A 154 1.39 24.72 15.58
CA ASP A 154 0.03 24.99 16.03
C ASP A 154 -0.36 24.16 17.26
N LEU A 155 0.36 23.08 17.54
CA LEU A 155 0.08 22.20 18.67
C LEU A 155 0.55 22.85 19.98
N GLY A 156 -0.32 23.68 20.53
CA GLY A 156 -0.07 24.39 21.78
C GLY A 156 -0.58 23.69 23.04
N LEU A 157 -0.41 24.41 24.16
CA LEU A 157 -1.04 24.08 25.44
C LEU A 157 -2.53 24.49 25.50
N SER A 158 -3.02 25.22 24.48
CA SER A 158 -4.45 25.52 24.29
C SER A 158 -5.22 24.26 23.88
N MET A 159 -6.54 24.22 24.11
CA MET A 159 -7.42 23.13 23.67
C MET A 159 -8.08 23.37 22.32
N SER A 160 -8.01 24.59 21.78
CA SER A 160 -8.71 24.98 20.56
C SER A 160 -7.81 25.78 19.64
N VAL A 161 -7.71 25.31 18.39
CA VAL A 161 -7.01 25.94 17.26
C VAL A 161 -7.83 25.63 16.00
N PRO A 162 -8.02 26.59 15.07
CA PRO A 162 -8.70 26.32 13.82
C PRO A 162 -7.90 25.32 12.96
N GLU A 163 -8.57 24.26 12.49
CA GLU A 163 -7.97 23.29 11.56
C GLU A 163 -7.75 23.94 10.19
N TYR A 164 -6.65 23.58 9.52
CA TYR A 164 -6.43 23.99 8.14
C TYR A 164 -7.42 23.31 7.18
N PRO A 165 -7.87 24.00 6.12
CA PRO A 165 -8.76 23.41 5.12
C PRO A 165 -8.12 22.18 4.46
N SER A 166 -8.93 21.27 3.93
CA SER A 166 -8.47 19.98 3.38
C SER A 166 -7.59 20.09 2.12
N ASN A 167 -7.54 21.26 1.49
CA ASN A 167 -6.65 21.58 0.37
C ASN A 167 -5.28 22.16 0.81
N HIS A 168 -5.10 22.43 2.11
CA HIS A 168 -3.83 22.88 2.68
C HIS A 168 -3.04 21.71 3.25
N MET A 169 -1.77 21.60 2.83
CA MET A 169 -0.86 20.55 3.28
C MET A 169 -0.13 20.97 4.57
N SER A 170 -0.67 20.61 5.72
CA SER A 170 0.06 20.62 6.98
C SER A 170 1.08 19.48 7.07
N VAL A 171 1.94 19.52 8.09
CA VAL A 171 2.87 18.43 8.44
C VAL A 171 2.14 17.08 8.58
N TYR A 172 0.88 17.07 9.04
CA TYR A 172 0.12 15.83 9.21
C TYR A 172 -0.68 15.41 7.97
N SER A 173 -0.90 16.30 6.99
CA SER A 173 -1.76 16.02 5.83
C SER A 173 -1.34 14.77 5.07
N TYR A 174 -0.03 14.52 4.91
CA TYR A 174 0.42 13.31 4.22
C TYR A 174 -0.09 12.04 4.89
N THR A 175 -0.02 11.96 6.22
CA THR A 175 -0.53 10.81 6.98
C THR A 175 -2.06 10.74 6.92
N LYS A 176 -2.76 11.88 6.96
CA LYS A 176 -4.23 11.94 6.76
C LYS A 176 -4.62 11.37 5.40
N ASN A 177 -3.88 11.69 4.34
CA ASN A 177 -4.10 11.13 3.01
C ASN A 177 -3.76 9.64 2.93
N LEU A 178 -2.71 9.17 3.63
CA LEU A 178 -2.45 7.73 3.76
C LEU A 178 -3.60 7.01 4.48
N PHE A 179 -4.28 7.64 5.44
CA PHE A 179 -5.44 7.04 6.09
C PHE A 179 -6.61 6.84 5.14
N ILE A 180 -6.90 7.82 4.26
CA ILE A 180 -7.89 7.66 3.20
C ILE A 180 -7.52 6.45 2.31
N LEU A 181 -6.26 6.35 1.90
CA LEU A 181 -5.76 5.21 1.13
C LEU A 181 -5.90 3.86 1.88
N ALA A 182 -5.68 3.87 3.19
CA ALA A 182 -5.81 2.71 4.05
C ALA A 182 -7.26 2.23 4.14
N GLN A 183 -8.23 3.14 4.18
CA GLN A 183 -9.65 2.80 4.15
C GLN A 183 -10.01 2.06 2.85
N PHE A 184 -9.62 2.59 1.69
CA PHE A 184 -9.84 1.89 0.41
C PHE A 184 -9.14 0.53 0.36
N GLN A 185 -7.94 0.41 0.93
CA GLN A 185 -7.23 -0.86 1.01
C GLN A 185 -8.01 -1.88 1.83
N ARG A 186 -8.54 -1.46 2.98
CA ARG A 186 -9.36 -2.31 3.84
C ARG A 186 -10.58 -2.83 3.10
N VAL A 187 -11.35 -1.93 2.46
CA VAL A 187 -12.52 -2.30 1.67
C VAL A 187 -12.17 -3.31 0.58
N ALA A 188 -11.11 -3.04 -0.19
CA ALA A 188 -10.66 -3.96 -1.24
C ALA A 188 -10.28 -5.34 -0.69
N THR A 189 -9.69 -5.39 0.51
CA THR A 189 -9.28 -6.63 1.17
C THR A 189 -10.48 -7.41 1.67
N ASP A 190 -11.44 -6.74 2.32
CA ASP A 190 -12.67 -7.37 2.79
C ASP A 190 -13.46 -7.94 1.61
N LEU A 191 -13.51 -7.23 0.48
CA LEU A 191 -14.11 -7.71 -0.76
C LEU A 191 -13.38 -8.93 -1.34
N SER A 192 -12.03 -8.95 -1.31
CA SER A 192 -11.28 -10.12 -1.79
C SER A 192 -11.43 -11.36 -0.90
N GLN A 193 -11.78 -11.18 0.38
CA GLN A 193 -12.03 -12.27 1.31
C GLN A 193 -13.44 -12.83 1.19
N GLN A 194 -14.35 -12.08 0.56
CA GLN A 194 -15.69 -12.58 0.29
C GLN A 194 -15.63 -13.68 -0.77
N ARG A 195 -16.29 -14.81 -0.47
CA ARG A 195 -16.46 -15.91 -1.43
C ARG A 195 -17.40 -15.53 -2.57
N ALA A 196 -18.27 -14.56 -2.34
CA ALA A 196 -19.21 -14.06 -3.32
C ALA A 196 -18.50 -13.03 -4.23
N PRO A 197 -18.79 -13.05 -5.53
CA PRO A 197 -18.24 -12.09 -6.46
C PRO A 197 -18.74 -10.67 -6.19
N VAL A 198 -17.85 -9.70 -6.36
CA VAL A 198 -18.22 -8.29 -6.30
C VAL A 198 -18.97 -7.90 -7.57
N GLY A 199 -20.20 -7.43 -7.40
CA GLY A 199 -21.03 -6.95 -8.52
C GLY A 199 -20.46 -5.69 -9.16
N TYR A 200 -20.72 -5.49 -10.46
CA TYR A 200 -20.18 -4.35 -11.20
C TYR A 200 -20.65 -2.99 -10.65
N ALA A 201 -21.87 -2.91 -10.10
CA ALA A 201 -22.36 -1.71 -9.44
C ALA A 201 -21.49 -1.27 -8.25
N THR A 202 -21.00 -2.23 -7.45
CA THR A 202 -20.09 -1.96 -6.32
C THR A 202 -18.75 -1.43 -6.82
N ILE A 203 -18.24 -1.94 -7.94
CA ILE A 203 -17.01 -1.44 -8.58
C ILE A 203 -17.17 0.01 -8.98
N LEU A 204 -18.29 0.38 -9.61
CA LEU A 204 -18.57 1.77 -9.99
C LEU A 204 -18.71 2.69 -8.78
N GLN A 205 -19.30 2.21 -7.69
CA GLN A 205 -19.42 2.99 -6.45
C GLN A 205 -18.06 3.26 -5.81
N LEU A 206 -17.19 2.25 -5.76
CA LEU A 206 -15.82 2.41 -5.25
C LEU A 206 -14.98 3.33 -6.14
N ASP A 207 -15.14 3.24 -7.46
CA ASP A 207 -14.48 4.15 -8.39
C ASP A 207 -14.93 5.58 -8.15
N ALA A 208 -16.24 5.84 -8.01
CA ALA A 208 -16.74 7.19 -7.70
C ALA A 208 -16.10 7.78 -6.44
N GLY A 209 -15.94 6.98 -5.38
CA GLY A 209 -15.21 7.38 -4.17
C GLY A 209 -13.74 7.70 -4.43
N LEU A 210 -13.03 6.86 -5.19
CA LEU A 210 -11.64 7.12 -5.57
C LEU A 210 -11.51 8.37 -6.45
N GLN A 211 -12.42 8.60 -7.38
CA GLN A 211 -12.42 9.78 -8.25
C GLN A 211 -12.64 11.07 -7.46
N ASN A 212 -13.50 11.06 -6.44
CA ASN A 212 -13.69 12.20 -5.55
C ASN A 212 -12.39 12.57 -4.82
N GLU A 213 -11.67 11.57 -4.31
CA GLU A 213 -10.38 11.80 -3.63
C GLU A 213 -9.27 12.24 -4.59
N ILE A 214 -9.24 11.69 -5.81
CA ILE A 214 -8.34 12.17 -6.87
C ILE A 214 -8.60 13.65 -7.13
N HIS A 215 -9.87 14.02 -7.34
CA HIS A 215 -10.25 15.41 -7.59
C HIS A 215 -9.87 16.33 -6.43
N ARG A 216 -10.08 15.92 -5.18
CA ARG A 216 -9.69 16.68 -3.99
C ARG A 216 -8.17 16.88 -3.94
N LEU A 217 -7.37 15.84 -4.19
CA LEU A 217 -5.91 15.95 -4.21
C LEU A 217 -5.38 16.79 -5.38
N GLU A 218 -6.09 16.82 -6.50
CA GLU A 218 -5.73 17.67 -7.64
C GLU A 218 -5.86 19.16 -7.31
N GLN A 219 -6.73 19.54 -6.37
CA GLN A 219 -6.90 20.92 -5.90
C GLN A 219 -5.75 21.39 -5.00
N ILE A 220 -4.87 20.50 -4.56
CA ILE A 220 -3.68 20.87 -3.77
C ILE A 220 -2.63 21.46 -4.71
N CYS A 221 -2.68 22.78 -4.88
CA CYS A 221 -1.82 23.54 -5.79
C CYS A 221 -1.06 24.70 -5.12
N ASP A 222 -1.12 24.83 -3.79
CA ASP A 222 -0.40 25.88 -3.10
C ASP A 222 1.10 25.55 -2.98
N PHE A 223 1.84 25.82 -4.06
CA PHE A 223 3.30 25.63 -4.11
C PHE A 223 4.07 26.61 -3.19
N SER A 224 3.41 27.57 -2.56
CA SER A 224 4.03 28.42 -1.54
C SER A 224 4.09 27.75 -0.16
N ASN A 225 3.36 26.65 0.01
CA ASN A 225 3.35 25.87 1.24
C ASN A 225 4.70 25.12 1.43
N PRO A 226 5.45 25.39 2.52
CA PRO A 226 6.75 24.77 2.76
C PRO A 226 6.66 23.25 3.03
N ASN A 227 5.52 22.76 3.51
CA ASN A 227 5.26 21.35 3.78
C ASN A 227 4.83 20.58 2.51
N LEU A 228 4.48 21.29 1.43
CA LEU A 228 4.16 20.68 0.14
C LEU A 228 5.46 20.42 -0.65
N HIS A 229 6.09 19.28 -0.40
CA HIS A 229 7.17 18.81 -1.25
C HIS A 229 6.65 18.43 -2.64
N SER A 230 7.45 18.71 -3.67
CA SER A 230 7.13 18.46 -5.08
C SER A 230 6.78 17.01 -5.41
N TYR A 231 7.18 16.05 -4.56
CA TYR A 231 6.87 14.63 -4.73
C TYR A 231 5.60 14.17 -3.98
N HIS A 232 5.04 14.94 -3.04
CA HIS A 232 3.90 14.49 -2.24
C HIS A 232 2.66 14.23 -3.09
N ARG A 233 2.27 15.24 -3.89
CA ARG A 233 1.11 15.16 -4.76
C ARG A 233 1.23 14.03 -5.79
N PRO A 234 2.29 13.93 -6.61
CA PRO A 234 2.38 12.85 -7.59
C PRO A 234 2.48 11.47 -6.94
N LEU A 235 3.06 11.35 -5.74
CA LEU A 235 3.08 10.08 -5.00
C LEU A 235 1.66 9.63 -4.61
N LEU A 236 0.87 10.53 -3.99
CA LEU A 236 -0.49 10.19 -3.55
C LEU A 236 -1.42 9.89 -4.75
N LEU A 237 -1.34 10.70 -5.81
CA LEU A 237 -2.12 10.50 -7.03
C LEU A 237 -1.75 9.19 -7.74
N ALA A 238 -0.46 8.83 -7.81
CA ALA A 238 -0.02 7.57 -8.40
C ALA A 238 -0.66 6.36 -7.67
N VAL A 239 -0.76 6.42 -6.34
CA VAL A 239 -1.39 5.34 -5.56
C VAL A 239 -2.89 5.25 -5.85
N LEU A 240 -3.61 6.37 -5.87
CA LEU A 240 -5.05 6.38 -6.14
C LEU A 240 -5.38 5.89 -7.55
N HIS A 241 -4.68 6.39 -8.57
CA HIS A 241 -4.88 5.92 -9.94
C HIS A 241 -4.50 4.44 -10.10
N ASN A 242 -3.46 3.96 -9.42
CA ASN A 242 -3.16 2.53 -9.40
C ASN A 242 -4.31 1.71 -8.79
N ARG A 243 -4.96 2.21 -7.74
CA ARG A 243 -6.16 1.55 -7.16
C ARG A 243 -7.31 1.49 -8.17
N VAL A 244 -7.55 2.55 -8.94
CA VAL A 244 -8.57 2.55 -10.01
C VAL A 244 -8.24 1.49 -11.07
N VAL A 245 -6.98 1.43 -11.54
CA VAL A 245 -6.55 0.39 -12.50
C VAL A 245 -6.81 -1.01 -11.93
N ARG A 246 -6.46 -1.26 -10.67
CA ARG A 246 -6.67 -2.55 -10.01
C ARG A 246 -8.15 -2.89 -9.81
N LEU A 247 -8.97 -1.90 -9.49
CA LEU A 247 -10.40 -2.04 -9.25
C LEU A 247 -11.14 -2.48 -10.52
N HIS A 248 -10.78 -1.92 -11.68
CA HIS A 248 -11.42 -2.21 -12.96
C HIS A 248 -10.81 -3.38 -13.74
N ARG A 249 -9.71 -3.98 -13.26
CA ARG A 249 -8.90 -4.97 -14.02
C ARG A 249 -9.70 -6.16 -14.54
N SER A 250 -10.66 -6.68 -13.77
CA SER A 250 -11.48 -7.85 -14.13
C SER A 250 -12.48 -7.55 -15.26
N PHE A 251 -12.82 -6.28 -15.46
CA PHE A 251 -13.79 -5.84 -16.46
C PHE A 251 -13.14 -5.15 -17.66
N PHE A 252 -11.89 -4.70 -17.51
CA PHE A 252 -11.13 -4.01 -18.56
C PHE A 252 -11.07 -4.79 -19.87
N MET A 253 -10.62 -6.05 -19.85
CA MET A 253 -10.49 -6.85 -21.08
C MET A 253 -11.83 -7.15 -21.75
N ARG A 254 -12.88 -7.40 -20.94
CA ARG A 254 -14.24 -7.62 -21.44
C ARG A 254 -14.79 -6.37 -22.12
N GLY A 255 -14.57 -5.19 -21.54
CA GLY A 255 -14.98 -3.92 -22.14
C GLY A 255 -14.13 -3.52 -23.35
N MET A 256 -12.84 -3.87 -23.38
CA MET A 256 -11.95 -3.56 -24.51
C MET A 256 -12.34 -4.29 -25.78
N ASN A 257 -12.68 -5.58 -25.66
CA ASN A 257 -13.08 -6.44 -26.78
C ASN A 257 -14.41 -7.15 -26.45
N PRO A 258 -15.54 -6.42 -26.48
CA PRO A 258 -16.83 -6.96 -26.08
C PRO A 258 -17.29 -8.06 -27.04
N LYS A 259 -17.50 -9.27 -26.52
CA LYS A 259 -17.99 -10.43 -27.30
C LYS A 259 -19.50 -10.60 -27.18
N THR A 260 -20.06 -10.15 -26.07
CA THR A 260 -21.49 -10.21 -25.77
C THR A 260 -22.10 -8.81 -25.64
N SER A 261 -23.42 -8.71 -25.69
CA SER A 261 -24.12 -7.46 -25.36
C SER A 261 -23.91 -7.03 -23.91
N GLU A 262 -23.75 -8.00 -23.00
CA GLU A 262 -23.43 -7.75 -21.59
C GLU A 262 -22.06 -7.09 -21.44
N ASP A 263 -21.05 -7.51 -22.20
CA ASP A 263 -19.69 -6.96 -22.09
C ASP A 263 -19.61 -5.47 -22.44
N LYS A 264 -20.56 -4.95 -23.23
CA LYS A 264 -20.62 -3.53 -23.59
C LYS A 264 -20.86 -2.64 -22.38
N GLN A 265 -21.41 -3.17 -21.29
CA GLN A 265 -21.62 -2.41 -20.06
C GLN A 265 -20.31 -2.06 -19.34
N PHE A 266 -19.19 -2.71 -19.68
CA PHE A 266 -17.88 -2.45 -19.03
C PHE A 266 -17.07 -1.35 -19.70
N LYS A 267 -17.69 -0.52 -20.54
CA LYS A 267 -17.02 0.58 -21.25
C LYS A 267 -16.40 1.57 -20.27
N GLU A 268 -17.09 1.86 -19.17
CA GLU A 268 -16.64 2.75 -18.11
C GLU A 268 -15.34 2.23 -17.48
N SER A 269 -15.21 0.91 -17.30
CA SER A 269 -13.97 0.28 -16.81
C SER A 269 -12.79 0.51 -17.75
N VAL A 270 -13.03 0.44 -19.06
CA VAL A 270 -11.99 0.75 -20.06
C VAL A 270 -11.56 2.20 -19.94
N THR A 271 -12.51 3.12 -19.90
CA THR A 271 -12.22 4.57 -19.79
C THR A 271 -11.47 4.89 -18.49
N ALA A 272 -11.92 4.35 -17.35
CA ALA A 272 -11.32 4.59 -16.05
C ALA A 272 -9.89 4.01 -15.95
N SER A 273 -9.68 2.77 -16.43
CA SER A 273 -8.36 2.14 -16.45
C SER A 273 -7.38 2.87 -17.36
N LEU A 274 -7.78 3.25 -18.58
CA LEU A 274 -6.90 3.96 -19.51
C LEU A 274 -6.50 5.33 -18.95
N ARG A 275 -7.48 6.14 -18.51
CA ARG A 275 -7.22 7.46 -17.91
C ARG A 275 -6.27 7.35 -16.71
N SER A 276 -6.50 6.38 -15.84
CA SER A 276 -5.69 6.19 -14.64
C SER A 276 -4.30 5.64 -14.95
N ALA A 277 -4.16 4.74 -15.93
CA ALA A 277 -2.85 4.26 -16.38
C ALA A 277 -2.00 5.39 -16.96
N GLU A 278 -2.59 6.26 -17.79
CA GLU A 278 -1.93 7.46 -18.31
C GLU A 278 -1.46 8.38 -17.17
N ALA A 279 -2.33 8.64 -16.20
CA ALA A 279 -2.02 9.47 -15.04
C ALA A 279 -0.86 8.89 -14.20
N VAL A 280 -0.86 7.57 -13.94
CA VAL A 280 0.27 6.92 -13.23
C VAL A 280 1.59 7.14 -13.98
N CYS A 281 1.62 6.95 -15.31
CA CYS A 281 2.83 7.20 -16.11
C CYS A 281 3.33 8.65 -15.98
N GLN A 282 2.41 9.62 -15.98
CA GLN A 282 2.75 11.03 -15.79
C GLN A 282 3.30 11.29 -14.38
N MET A 283 2.66 10.78 -13.34
CA MET A 283 3.12 10.95 -11.95
C MET A 283 4.49 10.29 -11.73
N LEU A 284 4.74 9.12 -12.33
CA LEU A 284 6.06 8.46 -12.27
C LEU A 284 7.15 9.29 -12.95
N ARG A 285 6.83 9.97 -14.06
CA ARG A 285 7.76 10.90 -14.71
C ARG A 285 8.15 12.04 -13.76
N GLU A 286 7.16 12.64 -13.09
CA GLU A 286 7.39 13.72 -12.11
C GLU A 286 8.22 13.25 -10.91
N LEU A 287 7.91 12.07 -10.37
CA LEU A 287 8.68 11.43 -9.29
C LEU A 287 10.11 11.09 -9.74
N GLY A 288 10.31 10.78 -11.03
CA GLY A 288 11.62 10.56 -11.63
C GLY A 288 12.50 11.82 -11.67
N VAL A 289 11.93 13.01 -11.61
CA VAL A 289 12.70 14.26 -11.58
C VAL A 289 12.92 14.71 -10.14
N ASN A 290 11.88 14.64 -9.30
CA ASN A 290 11.82 15.35 -8.03
C ASN A 290 11.71 14.45 -6.79
N GLY A 291 11.64 13.12 -6.95
CA GLY A 291 11.37 12.18 -5.88
C GLY A 291 12.63 11.69 -5.14
N HIS A 292 12.50 11.50 -3.82
CA HIS A 292 13.49 10.80 -2.99
C HIS A 292 13.42 9.27 -3.21
N ARG A 293 13.86 8.83 -4.40
CA ARG A 293 13.69 7.45 -4.94
C ARG A 293 14.12 6.32 -4.01
N LYS A 294 15.14 6.52 -3.17
CA LYS A 294 15.60 5.54 -2.17
C LYS A 294 14.49 5.04 -1.26
N PHE A 295 13.50 5.90 -0.99
CA PHE A 295 12.42 5.63 -0.04
C PHE A 295 11.09 5.29 -0.71
N LEU A 296 11.04 5.23 -2.05
CA LEU A 296 9.83 4.98 -2.83
C LEU A 296 9.84 3.59 -3.47
N TRP A 297 10.41 2.59 -2.78
CA TRP A 297 10.67 1.27 -3.36
C TRP A 297 9.42 0.53 -3.85
N TRP A 298 8.22 0.88 -3.37
CA TRP A 298 6.94 0.30 -3.80
C TRP A 298 6.33 0.99 -5.01
N VAL A 299 6.70 2.25 -5.29
CA VAL A 299 6.20 3.03 -6.43
C VAL A 299 6.52 2.37 -7.78
N PRO A 300 7.68 1.73 -7.97
CA PRO A 300 7.94 0.86 -9.11
C PRO A 300 6.84 -0.18 -9.38
N ALA A 301 6.06 -0.68 -8.41
CA ALA A 301 5.00 -1.64 -8.73
C ALA A 301 3.85 -1.03 -9.57
N TYR A 302 3.61 0.27 -9.47
CA TYR A 302 2.47 0.94 -10.11
C TYR A 302 2.66 1.15 -11.60
N GLY A 303 3.92 1.34 -12.03
CA GLY A 303 4.27 1.56 -13.43
C GLY A 303 3.95 0.36 -14.31
N LEU A 304 4.30 -0.85 -13.87
CA LEU A 304 4.17 -2.06 -14.68
C LEU A 304 2.70 -2.37 -14.99
N GLY A 305 1.82 -2.31 -14.00
CA GLY A 305 0.38 -2.52 -14.21
C GLY A 305 -0.23 -1.51 -15.20
N SER A 306 0.19 -0.25 -15.10
CA SER A 306 -0.26 0.82 -16.01
C SER A 306 0.28 0.61 -17.44
N SER A 307 1.55 0.20 -17.56
CA SER A 307 2.16 -0.13 -18.86
C SER A 307 1.47 -1.30 -19.55
N ILE A 308 1.01 -2.32 -18.82
CA ILE A 308 0.23 -3.43 -19.39
C ILE A 308 -1.08 -2.92 -19.99
N VAL A 309 -1.83 -2.10 -19.26
CA VAL A 309 -3.09 -1.49 -19.74
C VAL A 309 -2.86 -0.68 -21.02
N LEU A 310 -1.80 0.14 -21.05
CA LEU A 310 -1.44 0.93 -22.23
C LEU A 310 -0.95 0.07 -23.40
N PHE A 311 -0.23 -1.02 -23.12
CA PHE A 311 0.26 -1.94 -24.13
C PHE A 311 -0.90 -2.67 -24.82
N VAL A 312 -1.89 -3.17 -24.07
CA VAL A 312 -3.11 -3.77 -24.64
C VAL A 312 -3.82 -2.78 -25.56
N ARG A 313 -3.91 -1.50 -25.16
CA ARG A 313 -4.51 -0.45 -25.98
C ARG A 313 -3.70 -0.16 -27.24
N ALA A 314 -2.38 -0.16 -27.14
CA ALA A 314 -1.48 0.02 -28.28
C ALA A 314 -1.69 -1.09 -29.32
N LEU A 315 -1.73 -2.36 -28.89
CA LEU A 315 -1.99 -3.50 -29.78
C LEU A 315 -3.34 -3.37 -30.49
N GLN A 316 -4.41 -3.03 -29.76
CA GLN A 316 -5.74 -2.86 -30.35
C GLN A 316 -5.76 -1.74 -31.41
N LYS A 317 -5.09 -0.62 -31.14
CA LYS A 317 -4.99 0.49 -32.10
C LYS A 317 -4.20 0.07 -33.35
N GLU A 318 -3.08 -0.63 -33.17
CA GLU A 318 -2.24 -1.12 -34.26
C GLU A 318 -3.01 -2.12 -35.15
N GLU A 319 -3.77 -3.05 -34.55
CA GLU A 319 -4.68 -3.96 -35.27
C GLU A 319 -5.75 -3.21 -36.07
N GLN A 320 -6.24 -2.09 -35.54
CA GLN A 320 -7.22 -1.21 -36.20
C GLN A 320 -6.57 -0.23 -37.20
N GLY A 321 -5.26 -0.30 -37.43
CA GLY A 321 -4.53 0.62 -38.29
C GLY A 321 -4.47 2.07 -37.77
N SER A 322 -4.69 2.27 -36.47
CA SER A 322 -4.66 3.56 -35.78
C SER A 322 -3.31 3.84 -35.11
N ASP A 323 -3.00 5.11 -34.86
CA ASP A 323 -1.76 5.51 -34.19
C ASP A 323 -1.72 5.16 -32.69
N ALA A 324 -0.73 4.35 -32.31
CA ALA A 324 -0.41 3.95 -30.93
C ALA A 324 0.79 4.71 -30.34
N SER A 325 1.31 5.75 -31.01
CA SER A 325 2.51 6.48 -30.60
C SER A 325 2.43 7.04 -29.18
N LYS A 326 1.25 7.53 -28.76
CA LYS A 326 1.00 8.06 -27.41
C LYS A 326 1.20 7.00 -26.33
N GLU A 327 0.55 5.84 -26.47
CA GLU A 327 0.66 4.73 -25.53
C GLU A 327 2.11 4.24 -25.43
N ARG A 328 2.78 4.09 -26.58
CA ARG A 328 4.20 3.71 -26.64
C ARG A 328 5.10 4.74 -25.96
N ALA A 329 4.82 6.04 -26.11
CA ALA A 329 5.59 7.10 -25.45
C ALA A 329 5.48 7.03 -23.92
N LEU A 330 4.27 6.83 -23.39
CA LEU A 330 4.06 6.70 -21.95
C LEU A 330 4.76 5.45 -21.37
N ILE A 331 4.76 4.34 -22.10
CA ILE A 331 5.52 3.13 -21.72
C ILE A 331 7.02 3.43 -21.65
N ARG A 332 7.58 4.23 -22.59
CA ARG A 332 8.99 4.67 -22.55
C ARG A 332 9.30 5.52 -21.33
N ASP A 333 8.39 6.40 -20.93
CA ASP A 333 8.58 7.24 -19.74
C ASP A 333 8.65 6.40 -18.46
N VAL A 334 7.78 5.40 -18.34
CA VAL A 334 7.83 4.44 -17.25
C VAL A 334 9.13 3.63 -17.29
N ARG A 335 9.57 3.17 -18.47
CA ARG A 335 10.86 2.46 -18.63
C ARG A 335 12.04 3.32 -18.17
N ARG A 336 12.05 4.61 -18.50
CA ARG A 336 13.06 5.57 -18.01
C ARG A 336 13.02 5.72 -16.49
N PHE A 337 11.84 5.71 -15.88
CA PHE A 337 11.72 5.71 -14.42
C PHE A 337 12.39 4.48 -13.79
N TYR A 338 12.16 3.28 -14.33
CA TYR A 338 12.82 2.06 -13.84
C TYR A 338 14.33 2.06 -14.10
N GLU A 339 14.78 2.57 -15.24
CA GLU A 339 16.20 2.69 -15.57
C GLU A 339 16.96 3.47 -14.51
N LEU A 340 16.40 4.57 -14.03
CA LEU A 340 16.95 5.37 -12.92
C LEU A 340 17.03 4.54 -11.62
N GLY A 341 16.08 3.64 -11.40
CA GLY A 341 16.05 2.72 -10.26
C GLY A 341 17.07 1.58 -10.32
N THR A 342 17.70 1.33 -11.47
CA THR A 342 18.71 0.26 -11.60
C THR A 342 20.05 0.61 -10.94
N SER A 343 20.31 1.90 -10.68
CA SER A 343 21.56 2.35 -10.06
C SER A 343 21.62 1.96 -8.57
N PRO A 344 22.67 1.23 -8.13
CA PRO A 344 22.84 0.84 -6.73
C PRO A 344 23.07 2.03 -5.79
N ASP A 345 23.46 3.18 -6.33
CA ASP A 345 23.65 4.42 -5.55
C ASP A 345 22.33 5.10 -5.21
N ILE A 346 21.22 4.71 -5.85
CA ILE A 346 19.92 5.41 -5.84
C ILE A 346 18.79 4.54 -5.29
N THR A 347 18.98 3.22 -5.21
CA THR A 347 17.92 2.27 -4.82
C THR A 347 18.49 1.12 -3.99
N LEU A 348 17.68 0.56 -3.09
CA LEU A 348 18.04 -0.67 -2.37
C LEU A 348 18.36 -1.80 -3.36
N PRO A 349 19.31 -2.72 -3.07
CA PRO A 349 19.74 -3.77 -4.00
C PRO A 349 18.58 -4.62 -4.57
N GLN A 350 17.62 -5.00 -3.72
CA GLN A 350 16.43 -5.77 -4.12
C GLN A 350 15.54 -4.97 -5.09
N ALA A 351 15.34 -3.68 -4.81
CA ALA A 351 14.56 -2.80 -5.68
C ALA A 351 15.27 -2.52 -7.02
N SER A 352 16.62 -2.51 -7.05
CA SER A 352 17.40 -2.45 -8.31
C SER A 352 17.15 -3.67 -9.20
N LEU A 353 17.06 -4.88 -8.62
CA LEU A 353 16.74 -6.09 -9.38
C LEU A 353 15.33 -6.02 -10.01
N ILE A 354 14.34 -5.62 -9.23
CA ILE A 354 12.96 -5.39 -9.69
C ILE A 354 12.93 -4.40 -10.86
N CYS A 355 13.66 -3.28 -10.73
CA CYS A 355 13.74 -2.28 -11.78
C CYS A 355 14.41 -2.80 -13.07
N LYS A 356 15.49 -3.58 -12.95
CA LYS A 356 16.16 -4.20 -14.11
C LYS A 356 15.22 -5.13 -14.87
N GLN A 357 14.42 -5.91 -14.16
CA GLN A 357 13.46 -6.80 -14.80
C GLN A 357 12.29 -6.06 -15.42
N ALA A 358 11.76 -5.04 -14.73
CA ALA A 358 10.74 -4.17 -15.30
C ALA A 358 11.23 -3.52 -16.60
N CYS A 359 12.48 -3.04 -16.67
CA CYS A 359 13.05 -2.54 -17.93
C CYS A 359 12.99 -3.60 -19.05
N ARG A 360 13.39 -4.84 -18.78
CA ARG A 360 13.34 -5.93 -19.78
C ARG A 360 11.93 -6.19 -20.31
N ILE A 361 10.93 -6.20 -19.41
CA ILE A 361 9.53 -6.40 -19.81
C ILE A 361 9.06 -5.24 -20.69
N LEU A 362 9.39 -4.01 -20.32
CA LEU A 362 8.98 -2.81 -21.05
C LEU A 362 9.70 -2.66 -22.39
N ASP A 363 10.98 -3.04 -22.46
CA ASP A 363 11.72 -3.14 -23.73
C ASP A 363 11.00 -4.11 -24.68
N GLY A 364 10.59 -5.27 -24.15
CA GLY A 364 9.77 -6.22 -24.87
C GLY A 364 8.41 -5.69 -25.32
N PHE A 365 7.76 -4.83 -24.53
CA PHE A 365 6.55 -4.13 -24.99
C PHE A 365 6.87 -3.17 -26.12
N LEU A 366 7.97 -2.42 -26.06
CA LEU A 366 8.31 -1.37 -27.02
C LEU A 366 8.84 -1.90 -28.35
N GLU A 367 9.47 -3.07 -28.35
CA GLU A 367 9.82 -3.80 -29.56
C GLU A 367 8.55 -4.27 -30.28
N HIS A 368 8.52 -4.22 -31.62
CA HIS A 368 7.40 -4.76 -32.38
C HIS A 368 7.29 -6.27 -32.08
N PRO A 369 6.17 -6.75 -31.51
CA PRO A 369 6.05 -8.15 -31.20
C PRO A 369 5.95 -8.94 -32.52
N THR A 370 7.04 -9.57 -32.94
CA THR A 370 6.91 -10.79 -33.73
C THR A 370 6.22 -11.82 -32.83
N ASN A 371 5.43 -12.74 -33.40
CA ASN A 371 4.71 -13.77 -32.63
C ASN A 371 5.63 -14.65 -31.74
N ASP A 372 6.94 -14.60 -31.99
CA ASP A 372 8.00 -15.33 -31.30
C ASP A 372 8.78 -14.47 -30.28
N SER A 373 8.35 -13.24 -30.00
CA SER A 373 9.02 -12.39 -29.01
C SER A 373 8.77 -12.92 -27.58
N PRO A 374 9.81 -13.08 -26.74
CA PRO A 374 9.68 -13.45 -25.34
C PRO A 374 8.73 -12.54 -24.55
N ALA A 375 8.58 -11.29 -24.99
CA ALA A 375 7.66 -10.32 -24.39
C ALA A 375 6.18 -10.69 -24.61
N VAL A 376 5.88 -11.30 -25.76
CA VAL A 376 4.53 -11.79 -26.09
C VAL A 376 4.19 -13.01 -25.25
N ASP A 377 5.15 -13.90 -24.99
CA ASP A 377 4.93 -15.05 -24.12
C ASP A 377 4.78 -14.65 -22.66
N VAL A 378 5.59 -13.71 -22.16
CA VAL A 378 5.40 -13.09 -20.84
C VAL A 378 4.05 -12.38 -20.77
N PHE A 379 3.68 -11.62 -21.81
CA PHE A 379 2.37 -10.99 -21.89
C PHE A 379 1.23 -12.01 -21.93
N ARG A 380 1.35 -13.13 -22.65
CA ARG A 380 0.37 -14.22 -22.65
C ARG A 380 0.28 -14.87 -21.27
N GLN A 381 1.38 -15.09 -20.57
CA GLN A 381 1.37 -15.65 -19.21
C GLN A 381 0.74 -14.68 -18.21
N ILE A 382 1.08 -13.39 -18.26
CA ILE A 382 0.49 -12.33 -17.44
C ILE A 382 -1.00 -12.19 -17.74
N THR A 383 -1.37 -12.13 -19.01
CA THR A 383 -2.76 -12.03 -19.46
C THR A 383 -3.53 -13.27 -19.02
N THR A 384 -2.95 -14.47 -19.18
CA THR A 384 -3.55 -15.73 -18.71
C THR A 384 -3.70 -15.74 -17.20
N LYS A 385 -2.76 -15.24 -16.40
CA LYS A 385 -2.91 -15.13 -14.94
C LYS A 385 -3.88 -14.04 -14.49
N ILE A 386 -3.94 -12.90 -15.21
CA ILE A 386 -4.96 -11.86 -15.00
C ILE A 386 -6.36 -12.39 -15.37
N MET A 387 -6.44 -13.32 -16.33
CA MET A 387 -7.68 -13.90 -16.86
C MET A 387 -8.07 -15.25 -16.24
N SER A 388 -7.18 -15.94 -15.53
CA SER A 388 -7.46 -17.25 -14.94
C SER A 388 -8.00 -17.09 -13.54
N PRO A 389 -9.08 -17.80 -13.16
CA PRO A 389 -9.55 -17.81 -11.78
C PRO A 389 -8.44 -18.34 -10.86
N ALA A 390 -8.29 -17.72 -9.69
CA ALA A 390 -7.43 -18.26 -8.64
C ALA A 390 -7.87 -19.71 -8.36
N PRO A 391 -6.95 -20.68 -8.27
CA PRO A 391 -7.32 -22.05 -7.92
C PRO A 391 -8.02 -22.02 -6.57
N GLN A 392 -9.24 -22.55 -6.51
CA GLN A 392 -9.93 -22.73 -5.23
C GLN A 392 -9.10 -23.69 -4.38
N PRO A 393 -8.82 -23.37 -3.11
CA PRO A 393 -8.31 -24.39 -2.20
C PRO A 393 -9.31 -25.55 -2.18
N PRO A 394 -8.85 -26.82 -2.06
CA PRO A 394 -9.74 -27.97 -2.00
C PRO A 394 -10.82 -27.75 -0.95
N ILE A 395 -12.07 -28.01 -1.33
CA ILE A 395 -13.18 -28.02 -0.38
C ILE A 395 -12.96 -29.24 0.53
N GLU A 396 -12.21 -29.06 1.62
CA GLU A 396 -12.32 -29.98 2.74
C GLU A 396 -13.68 -29.75 3.39
N GLU A 397 -14.63 -30.66 3.12
CA GLU A 397 -15.84 -30.80 3.91
C GLU A 397 -15.43 -31.17 5.34
N HIS A 398 -15.11 -30.17 6.18
CA HIS A 398 -15.06 -30.36 7.61
C HIS A 398 -16.47 -30.57 8.15
N ARG A 399 -16.96 -31.82 8.03
CA ARG A 399 -18.00 -32.34 8.91
C ARG A 399 -17.48 -32.27 10.33
N HIS A 400 -18.07 -31.40 11.14
CA HIS A 400 -17.97 -31.46 12.58
C HIS A 400 -18.36 -32.87 13.06
N LYS A 401 -17.38 -33.63 13.54
CA LYS A 401 -17.56 -34.63 14.59
C LYS A 401 -16.68 -34.21 15.75
N LEU A 402 -17.31 -33.54 16.72
CA LEU A 402 -16.81 -33.48 18.08
C LEU A 402 -16.98 -34.89 18.65
N ASP A 403 -15.88 -35.60 18.89
CA ASP A 403 -15.82 -36.70 19.86
C ASP A 403 -14.35 -37.05 20.16
N GLY A 404 -14.00 -37.01 21.45
CA GLY A 404 -12.88 -37.76 22.05
C GLY A 404 -11.45 -37.27 21.78
N PHE A 405 -10.86 -36.59 22.76
CA PHE A 405 -9.39 -36.55 22.91
C PHE A 405 -8.85 -37.96 23.20
N PRO A 406 -7.75 -38.37 22.55
CA PRO A 406 -6.67 -38.97 23.32
C PRO A 406 -5.27 -38.44 22.95
N ASP A 407 -4.33 -38.82 23.81
CA ASP A 407 -2.98 -38.31 24.03
C ASP A 407 -2.05 -38.10 22.82
N PHE A 408 -1.21 -37.06 22.92
CA PHE A 408 -0.11 -36.74 22.00
C PHE A 408 1.04 -37.76 22.09
N PRO A 409 1.55 -38.28 20.96
CA PRO A 409 2.92 -38.77 20.87
C PRO A 409 3.86 -37.72 20.28
N SER A 410 5.11 -37.79 20.73
CA SER A 410 6.26 -36.94 20.41
C SER A 410 6.53 -36.76 18.91
N PHE A 411 6.79 -35.51 18.49
CA PHE A 411 7.28 -35.17 17.15
C PHE A 411 8.74 -35.62 16.95
N SER A 412 8.96 -36.61 16.10
CA SER A 412 10.24 -36.85 15.44
C SER A 412 10.07 -36.70 13.93
N SER A 413 10.85 -35.76 13.36
CA SER A 413 11.22 -35.55 11.95
C SER A 413 10.12 -35.67 10.88
N ILE A 414 9.57 -34.53 10.47
CA ILE A 414 9.07 -34.35 9.10
C ILE A 414 10.16 -33.58 8.36
N ASN A 415 10.76 -34.25 7.36
CA ASN A 415 11.68 -33.62 6.41
C ASN A 415 10.89 -32.60 5.58
N SER A 416 11.05 -31.32 5.87
CA SER A 416 10.61 -30.24 4.96
C SER A 416 11.39 -30.35 3.65
N PRO A 417 10.77 -30.14 2.47
CA PRO A 417 11.50 -30.02 1.22
C PRO A 417 12.48 -28.84 1.32
N ALA A 418 13.71 -29.05 0.85
CA ALA A 418 14.76 -28.04 0.86
C ALA A 418 14.32 -26.81 0.04
N VAL A 419 14.44 -25.63 0.66
CA VAL A 419 14.26 -24.33 0.00
C VAL A 419 15.34 -24.19 -1.09
N PRO A 420 15.01 -23.80 -2.34
CA PRO A 420 15.99 -23.61 -3.40
C PRO A 420 16.97 -22.49 -3.07
N ARG A 421 18.24 -22.63 -3.49
CA ARG A 421 19.29 -21.63 -3.25
C ARG A 421 19.08 -20.37 -4.11
N PRO A 422 19.52 -19.18 -3.67
CA PRO A 422 19.31 -17.90 -4.38
C PRO A 422 19.82 -17.84 -5.83
N GLU A 423 20.78 -18.70 -6.17
CA GLU A 423 21.35 -18.82 -7.52
C GLU A 423 20.39 -19.50 -8.52
N THR A 424 19.26 -20.04 -8.05
CA THR A 424 18.24 -20.74 -8.85
C THR A 424 16.93 -19.98 -9.00
N TYR A 425 16.87 -18.69 -8.62
CA TYR A 425 15.74 -17.83 -8.99
C TYR A 425 15.73 -17.61 -10.51
N ASP A 426 15.06 -18.51 -11.21
CA ASP A 426 14.71 -18.36 -12.60
C ASP A 426 13.74 -17.18 -12.81
N ALA A 427 13.42 -16.89 -14.06
CA ALA A 427 12.47 -15.85 -14.43
C ALA A 427 11.10 -16.01 -13.73
N GLU A 428 10.72 -17.21 -13.28
CA GLU A 428 9.43 -17.49 -12.64
C GLU A 428 9.37 -17.00 -11.19
N GLY A 429 10.46 -17.11 -10.42
CA GLY A 429 10.49 -16.68 -9.02
C GLY A 429 10.35 -15.16 -8.85
N VAL A 430 10.94 -14.38 -9.75
CA VAL A 430 10.83 -12.91 -9.71
C VAL A 430 9.62 -12.39 -10.50
N HIS A 431 9.12 -13.16 -11.48
CA HIS A 431 7.78 -12.99 -12.04
C HIS A 431 6.70 -13.19 -10.98
N SER A 432 6.85 -14.16 -10.07
CA SER A 432 5.98 -14.33 -8.90
C SER A 432 6.08 -13.15 -7.92
N ALA A 433 7.25 -12.52 -7.78
CA ALA A 433 7.43 -11.31 -6.98
C ALA A 433 6.74 -10.07 -7.58
N LEU A 434 6.90 -9.83 -8.89
CA LEU A 434 6.21 -8.78 -9.63
C LEU A 434 4.70 -9.03 -9.73
N LEU A 435 4.30 -10.30 -9.83
CA LEU A 435 2.90 -10.70 -9.73
C LEU A 435 2.38 -10.49 -8.31
N SER A 436 3.09 -10.84 -7.24
CA SER A 436 2.68 -10.56 -5.84
C SER A 436 2.56 -9.06 -5.54
N LEU A 437 3.39 -8.24 -6.16
CA LEU A 437 3.30 -6.77 -6.15
C LEU A 437 2.05 -6.24 -6.87
N THR A 438 1.47 -7.03 -7.78
CA THR A 438 0.26 -6.73 -8.55
C THR A 438 -0.95 -7.62 -8.18
N SER A 439 -0.75 -8.67 -7.37
CA SER A 439 -1.67 -9.71 -6.96
C SER A 439 -1.82 -9.64 -5.45
N ILE A 440 -2.79 -8.83 -5.03
CA ILE A 440 -3.71 -9.34 -4.04
C ILE A 440 -4.76 -10.07 -4.87
N ASP A 441 -4.83 -11.38 -4.69
CA ASP A 441 -5.77 -12.27 -5.36
C ASP A 441 -7.19 -11.74 -5.20
N ASN A 442 -7.92 -11.66 -6.31
CA ASN A 442 -9.34 -11.34 -6.28
C ASN A 442 -10.06 -12.33 -7.20
N PRO A 443 -10.72 -13.36 -6.68
CA PRO A 443 -11.53 -14.25 -7.49
C PRO A 443 -12.88 -13.55 -7.77
N LEU A 444 -12.95 -12.78 -8.86
CA LEU A 444 -14.19 -12.13 -9.29
C LEU A 444 -14.84 -12.91 -10.43
N MET A 445 -16.00 -13.52 -10.17
CA MET A 445 -16.87 -14.17 -11.18
C MET A 445 -18.31 -13.70 -11.04
N ALA A 446 -18.82 -12.93 -11.98
CA ALA A 446 -20.17 -12.34 -11.94
C ALA A 446 -21.30 -13.34 -11.59
N SER A 447 -22.07 -13.03 -10.53
CA SER A 447 -23.47 -13.47 -10.37
C SER A 447 -24.23 -12.47 -9.50
N GLU A 448 -25.48 -12.20 -9.85
CA GLU A 448 -26.32 -11.14 -9.27
C GLU A 448 -27.02 -11.61 -8.00
N HIS A 449 -26.60 -11.14 -6.82
CA HIS A 449 -27.48 -11.08 -5.64
C HIS A 449 -27.16 -9.85 -4.76
N PRO A 450 -28.17 -9.12 -4.25
CA PRO A 450 -27.95 -7.95 -3.42
C PRO A 450 -27.80 -8.34 -1.93
N MET A 451 -26.78 -7.78 -1.26
CA MET A 451 -26.64 -7.80 0.21
C MET A 451 -26.29 -6.39 0.69
N THR A 452 -27.16 -5.79 1.50
CA THR A 452 -27.31 -4.33 1.65
C THR A 452 -27.08 -3.77 3.05
N THR A 453 -26.70 -4.55 4.06
CA THR A 453 -26.86 -4.07 5.45
C THR A 453 -25.60 -3.53 6.13
N ASP A 454 -24.38 -3.95 5.73
CA ASP A 454 -23.12 -3.47 6.36
C ASP A 454 -22.43 -2.36 5.53
N TRP A 455 -22.72 -2.31 4.23
CA TRP A 455 -22.04 -1.43 3.28
C TRP A 455 -22.42 0.04 3.39
N ASN A 456 -23.70 0.34 3.60
CA ASN A 456 -24.16 1.72 3.74
C ASN A 456 -23.54 2.40 4.97
N GLN A 457 -23.23 1.65 6.03
CA GLN A 457 -22.59 2.20 7.23
C GLN A 457 -21.13 2.55 6.96
N LEU A 458 -20.40 1.70 6.22
CA LEU A 458 -19.01 1.93 5.82
C LEU A 458 -18.88 3.06 4.79
N LEU A 459 -19.79 3.13 3.81
CA LEU A 459 -19.87 4.21 2.84
C LEU A 459 -20.25 5.53 3.52
N SER A 460 -21.17 5.52 4.49
CA SER A 460 -21.46 6.71 5.30
C SER A 460 -20.25 7.15 6.13
N LYS A 461 -19.41 6.21 6.60
CA LYS A 461 -18.15 6.55 7.28
C LYS A 461 -17.09 7.11 6.32
N LEU A 462 -17.03 6.59 5.10
CA LEU A 462 -16.20 7.15 4.03
C LEU A 462 -16.65 8.57 3.69
N GLU A 463 -17.94 8.80 3.49
CA GLU A 463 -18.57 10.11 3.24
C GLU A 463 -18.46 11.08 4.45
N GLN A 464 -18.48 10.57 5.68
CA GLN A 464 -18.21 11.37 6.89
C GLN A 464 -16.73 11.67 7.10
N SER A 465 -15.83 10.87 6.48
CA SER A 465 -14.38 11.05 6.55
C SER A 465 -13.78 11.82 5.36
N SER A 466 -14.56 12.07 4.32
CA SER A 466 -14.26 13.09 3.31
C SER A 466 -14.42 14.48 3.93
N PHE A 467 -13.34 14.95 4.54
CA PHE A 467 -13.16 16.30 5.10
C PHE A 467 -12.76 17.31 4.03
#